data_AF-A0A974YVL3-F1
#
_entry.id   AF-A0A974YVL3-F1
#
_cell.length_a   1.000
_cell.length_b   1.000
_cell.length_c   1.000
_cell.angle_alpha   90.00
_cell.angle_beta   90.00
_cell.angle_gamma   90.00
#
_symmetry.space_group_name_H-M   'P 1'
#
loop_
_entity.id
_entity.type
_entity.pdbx_description
1 polymer ?
#
loop_
_entity_poly.entity_id
_entity_poly.type
_entity_poly.pdbx_seq_one_letter_code
_entity_poly.pdbx_strand_id
1 'polypeptide(L)'
;MKQIHLFLFFLLSVHFANSQNYKSAFRTDICSCIEEESLKRNLTPNAYKKCYTEILPKYANQIDAAIVEEDLNKRYYLGQVARKDLVLAFQYELIYSCDIYFEYLNRTRTSEILIARERAKESDLESKNQMVAMSPNAYAYFHRAQLHFNLGNLKEAEADIHKSFDVNPNASNIQSTRHELLLLACIYEEQKQYTKAIALYDKIYMGNYDSQVATLRALADKKAGGSMSSIPKAATEVVSSKSNASERRRSISQNSRSKRAERKPAIKNEKPPTKQKSDSASLKKLFKLGN
;
A
#
# COMPACT_ATOMS: atom_id res chain seq x y z
N MET A 1 35.96 8.56 -33.91
CA MET A 1 35.43 7.75 -32.78
C MET A 1 35.41 8.49 -31.43
N LYS A 2 36.43 9.28 -31.03
CA LYS A 2 36.39 10.03 -29.74
C LYS A 2 35.31 11.13 -29.63
N GLN A 3 34.96 11.82 -30.72
CA GLN A 3 33.93 12.88 -30.71
C GLN A 3 32.49 12.34 -30.55
N ILE A 4 32.20 11.13 -31.04
CA ILE A 4 30.87 10.51 -30.92
C ILE A 4 30.60 10.15 -29.45
N HIS A 5 31.60 9.66 -28.72
CA HIS A 5 31.47 9.38 -27.28
C HIS A 5 31.29 10.65 -26.45
N LEU A 6 31.91 11.77 -26.82
CA LEU A 6 31.75 13.05 -26.11
C LEU A 6 30.35 13.66 -26.29
N PHE A 7 29.76 13.53 -27.50
CA PHE A 7 28.42 14.02 -27.81
C PHE A 7 27.31 13.19 -27.16
N LEU A 8 27.48 11.86 -27.11
CA LEU A 8 26.60 10.94 -26.38
C LEU A 8 26.62 11.22 -24.87
N PHE A 9 27.80 11.50 -24.30
CA PHE A 9 27.93 11.85 -22.88
C PHE A 9 27.27 13.20 -22.56
N PHE A 10 27.36 14.17 -23.47
CA PHE A 10 26.71 15.48 -23.32
C PHE A 10 25.18 15.38 -23.38
N LEU A 11 24.64 14.62 -24.34
CA LEU A 11 23.19 14.36 -24.45
C LEU A 11 22.65 13.64 -23.21
N LEU A 12 23.35 12.63 -22.70
CA LEU A 12 22.99 11.93 -21.46
C LEU A 12 22.97 12.89 -20.25
N SER A 13 23.93 13.79 -20.13
CA SER A 13 24.00 14.74 -19.02
C SER A 13 22.88 15.78 -19.01
N VAL A 14 22.47 16.29 -20.19
CA VAL A 14 21.37 17.25 -20.33
C VAL A 14 20.02 16.61 -20.04
N HIS A 15 19.81 15.36 -20.48
CA HIS A 15 18.57 14.62 -20.19
C HIS A 15 18.47 14.27 -18.69
N PHE A 16 19.59 13.93 -18.05
CA PHE A 16 19.61 13.66 -16.61
C PHE A 16 19.26 14.92 -15.80
N ALA A 17 19.83 16.07 -16.15
CA ALA A 17 19.52 17.36 -15.52
C ALA A 17 18.05 17.74 -15.69
N ASN A 18 17.48 17.62 -16.89
CA ASN A 18 16.07 17.90 -17.15
C ASN A 18 15.13 16.94 -16.41
N SER A 19 15.49 15.65 -16.30
CA SER A 19 14.67 14.64 -15.61
C SER A 19 14.58 14.86 -14.10
N GLN A 20 15.69 15.26 -13.46
CA GLN A 20 15.71 15.57 -12.03
C GLN A 20 14.99 16.89 -11.74
N ASN A 21 15.07 17.84 -12.67
CA ASN A 21 14.43 19.14 -12.52
C ASN A 21 12.90 19.02 -12.49
N TYR A 22 12.29 18.23 -13.40
CA TYR A 22 10.83 18.10 -13.42
C TYR A 22 10.28 17.38 -12.18
N LYS A 23 10.97 16.36 -11.65
CA LYS A 23 10.49 15.64 -10.45
C LYS A 23 10.46 16.55 -9.23
N SER A 24 11.44 17.45 -9.09
CA SER A 24 11.43 18.44 -8.02
C SER A 24 10.28 19.42 -8.19
N ALA A 25 10.12 20.02 -9.37
CA ALA A 25 9.02 20.94 -9.66
C ALA A 25 7.64 20.27 -9.48
N PHE A 26 7.49 19.02 -9.92
CA PHE A 26 6.28 18.24 -9.72
C PHE A 26 5.95 18.06 -8.23
N ARG A 27 6.94 17.74 -7.38
CA ARG A 27 6.71 17.63 -5.91
C ARG A 27 6.21 18.95 -5.34
N THR A 28 6.84 20.06 -5.73
CA THR A 28 6.45 21.40 -5.30
C THR A 28 5.01 21.70 -5.71
N ASP A 29 4.64 21.48 -6.97
CA ASP A 29 3.29 21.77 -7.47
C ASP A 29 2.21 20.90 -6.80
N ILE A 30 2.51 19.62 -6.54
CA ILE A 30 1.60 18.75 -5.79
C ILE A 30 1.44 19.25 -4.35
N CYS A 31 2.53 19.65 -3.70
CA CYS A 31 2.46 20.19 -2.34
C CYS A 31 1.64 21.47 -2.29
N SER A 32 1.86 22.41 -3.21
CA SER A 32 1.08 23.64 -3.32
C SER A 32 -0.40 23.36 -3.55
N CYS A 33 -0.75 22.38 -4.39
CA CYS A 33 -2.15 21.97 -4.53
C CYS A 33 -2.74 21.40 -3.22
N ILE A 34 -1.99 20.59 -2.49
CA ILE A 34 -2.44 20.02 -1.21
C ILE A 34 -2.62 21.15 -0.17
N GLU A 35 -1.71 22.11 -0.14
CA GLU A 35 -1.80 23.31 0.70
C GLU A 35 -3.07 24.10 0.39
N GLU A 36 -3.33 24.41 -0.88
CA GLU A 36 -4.58 25.07 -1.29
C GLU A 36 -5.84 24.28 -0.91
N GLU A 37 -5.83 22.95 -1.05
CA GLU A 37 -6.95 22.12 -0.60
C GLU A 37 -7.15 22.18 0.91
N SER A 38 -6.06 22.25 1.68
CA SER A 38 -6.09 22.34 3.14
C SER A 38 -6.67 23.66 3.65
N LEU A 39 -6.49 24.76 2.89
CA LEU A 39 -7.06 26.07 3.20
C LEU A 39 -8.58 26.12 2.98
N LYS A 40 -9.10 25.29 2.06
CA LYS A 40 -10.53 25.24 1.73
C LYS A 40 -11.32 24.38 2.70
N ARG A 41 -10.73 23.30 3.21
CA ARG A 41 -11.39 22.28 4.03
C ARG A 41 -10.38 21.35 4.70
N ASN A 42 -10.87 20.56 5.65
CA ASN A 42 -10.10 19.42 6.16
C ASN A 42 -9.70 18.47 5.03
N LEU A 43 -8.40 18.18 4.96
CA LEU A 43 -7.85 17.23 3.99
C LEU A 43 -8.51 15.86 4.13
N THR A 44 -8.76 15.25 2.98
CA THR A 44 -9.37 13.92 2.86
C THR A 44 -8.36 12.95 2.25
N PRO A 45 -8.56 11.62 2.38
CA PRO A 45 -7.64 10.64 1.77
C PRO A 45 -7.51 10.79 0.25
N ASN A 46 -8.47 11.45 -0.40
CA ASN A 46 -8.48 11.70 -1.82
C ASN A 46 -7.72 12.97 -2.25
N ALA A 47 -7.25 13.82 -1.32
CA ALA A 47 -6.58 15.08 -1.65
C ALA A 47 -5.33 14.85 -2.52
N TYR A 48 -4.50 13.87 -2.15
CA TYR A 48 -3.33 13.47 -2.92
C TYR A 48 -3.71 13.06 -4.36
N LYS A 49 -4.70 12.16 -4.50
CA LYS A 49 -5.13 11.68 -5.82
C LYS A 49 -5.71 12.80 -6.68
N LYS A 50 -6.48 13.71 -6.08
CA LYS A 50 -7.04 14.90 -6.74
C LYS A 50 -5.92 15.76 -7.30
N CYS A 51 -4.99 16.20 -6.44
CA CYS A 51 -3.87 17.04 -6.84
C CYS A 51 -3.00 16.37 -7.90
N TYR A 52 -2.74 15.07 -7.76
CA TYR A 52 -2.01 14.32 -8.77
C TYR A 52 -2.71 14.35 -10.14
N THR A 53 -4.02 14.14 -10.16
CA THR A 53 -4.81 14.14 -11.42
C THR A 53 -4.79 15.51 -12.10
N GLU A 54 -4.82 16.59 -11.31
CA GLU A 54 -4.79 17.97 -11.82
C GLU A 54 -3.40 18.40 -12.32
N ILE A 55 -2.33 17.97 -11.65
CA ILE A 55 -0.95 18.38 -11.95
C ILE A 55 -0.30 17.51 -13.03
N LEU A 56 -0.58 16.21 -13.07
CA LEU A 56 0.07 15.28 -14.00
C LEU A 56 0.11 15.73 -15.47
N PRO A 57 -0.99 16.25 -16.06
CA PRO A 57 -0.99 16.66 -17.47
C PRO A 57 0.05 17.75 -17.78
N LYS A 58 0.35 18.64 -16.82
CA LYS A 58 1.34 19.74 -17.00
C LYS A 58 2.76 19.22 -17.24
N TYR A 59 3.06 18.02 -16.74
CA TYR A 59 4.38 17.41 -16.80
C TYR A 59 4.46 16.26 -17.82
N ALA A 60 3.37 15.93 -18.52
CA ALA A 60 3.30 14.81 -19.45
C ALA A 60 4.43 14.84 -20.50
N ASN A 61 4.67 16.01 -21.11
CA ASN A 61 5.73 16.16 -22.12
C ASN A 61 7.13 15.91 -21.55
N GLN A 62 7.41 16.35 -20.32
CA GLN A 62 8.70 16.17 -19.68
C GLN A 62 8.92 14.71 -19.26
N ILE A 63 7.85 14.04 -18.81
CA ILE A 63 7.85 12.60 -18.51
C ILE A 63 8.13 11.80 -19.79
N ASP A 64 7.43 12.10 -20.89
CA ASP A 64 7.62 11.38 -22.14
C ASP A 64 8.99 11.66 -22.77
N ALA A 65 9.52 12.88 -22.64
CA ALA A 65 10.86 13.24 -23.11
C ALA A 65 11.98 12.50 -22.37
N ALA A 66 11.74 11.99 -21.15
CA ALA A 66 12.70 11.18 -20.42
C ALA A 66 12.76 9.71 -20.90
N ILE A 67 11.88 9.30 -21.81
CA ILE A 67 11.77 7.92 -22.28
C ILE A 67 12.48 7.77 -23.62
N VAL A 68 13.58 7.04 -23.61
CA VAL A 68 14.35 6.69 -24.80
C VAL A 68 13.90 5.32 -25.30
N GLU A 69 12.96 5.30 -26.25
CA GLU A 69 12.44 4.09 -26.90
C GLU A 69 11.98 4.43 -28.33
N GLU A 70 12.44 3.64 -29.29
CA GLU A 70 12.19 3.87 -30.72
C GLU A 70 10.81 3.36 -31.15
N ASP A 71 10.37 2.23 -30.59
CA ASP A 71 9.04 1.68 -30.89
C ASP A 71 7.95 2.57 -30.27
N LEU A 72 7.05 3.10 -31.11
CA LEU A 72 6.00 4.03 -30.69
C LEU A 72 5.03 3.43 -29.67
N ASN A 73 4.66 2.16 -29.85
CA ASN A 73 3.71 1.48 -28.95
C ASN A 73 4.35 1.22 -27.59
N LYS A 74 5.61 0.78 -27.60
CA LYS A 74 6.39 0.54 -26.38
C LYS A 74 6.71 1.84 -25.66
N ARG A 75 7.05 2.91 -26.39
CA ARG A 75 7.26 4.25 -25.82
C ARG A 75 5.99 4.76 -25.13
N TYR A 76 4.83 4.63 -25.78
CA TYR A 76 3.55 4.98 -25.18
C TYR A 76 3.29 4.18 -23.89
N TYR A 77 3.50 2.86 -23.93
CA TYR A 77 3.34 1.99 -22.77
C TYR A 77 4.26 2.40 -21.61
N LEU A 78 5.55 2.62 -21.89
CA LEU A 78 6.52 3.08 -20.89
C LEU A 78 6.13 4.45 -20.31
N GLY A 79 5.53 5.32 -21.12
CA GLY A 79 4.95 6.59 -20.65
C GLY A 79 3.85 6.40 -19.62
N GLN A 80 2.96 5.43 -19.81
CA GLN A 80 1.91 5.12 -18.85
C GLN A 80 2.48 4.52 -17.56
N VAL A 81 3.47 3.64 -17.70
CA VAL A 81 4.19 3.04 -16.55
C VAL A 81 4.89 4.14 -15.74
N ALA A 82 5.65 5.03 -16.38
CA ALA A 82 6.36 6.12 -15.71
C ALA A 82 5.41 7.04 -14.93
N ARG A 83 4.25 7.38 -15.51
CA ARG A 83 3.22 8.17 -14.81
C ARG A 83 2.65 7.43 -13.60
N LYS A 84 2.41 6.12 -13.70
CA LYS A 84 1.89 5.30 -12.60
C LYS A 84 2.92 5.17 -11.47
N ASP A 85 4.17 4.91 -11.82
CA ASP A 85 5.27 4.79 -10.86
C ASP A 85 5.49 6.11 -10.12
N LEU A 86 5.36 7.24 -10.83
CA LEU A 86 5.43 8.57 -10.23
C LEU A 86 4.30 8.80 -9.20
N VAL A 87 3.08 8.31 -9.45
CA VAL A 87 1.99 8.33 -8.43
C VAL A 87 2.44 7.56 -7.20
N LEU A 88 2.90 6.32 -7.38
CA LEU A 88 3.17 5.43 -6.25
C LEU A 88 4.35 5.94 -5.40
N ALA A 89 5.41 6.40 -6.06
CA ALA A 89 6.58 6.94 -5.39
C ALA A 89 6.25 8.21 -4.59
N PHE A 90 5.45 9.10 -5.16
CA PHE A 90 5.19 10.40 -4.55
C PHE A 90 4.28 10.32 -3.32
N GLN A 91 3.53 9.23 -3.14
CA GLN A 91 2.74 9.00 -1.93
C GLN A 91 3.59 9.01 -0.66
N TYR A 92 4.84 8.55 -0.71
CA TYR A 92 5.74 8.53 0.44
C TYR A 92 6.92 9.50 0.29
N GLU A 93 7.34 9.87 -0.92
CA GLU A 93 8.36 10.92 -1.10
C GLU A 93 7.90 12.30 -0.60
N LEU A 94 6.63 12.66 -0.85
CA LEU A 94 6.10 13.96 -0.43
C LEU A 94 6.11 14.15 1.08
N ILE A 95 6.12 13.07 1.87
CA ILE A 95 6.23 13.16 3.33
C ILE A 95 7.46 13.97 3.72
N TYR A 96 8.57 13.81 3.01
CA TYR A 96 9.83 14.49 3.34
C TYR A 96 9.90 15.94 2.84
N SER A 97 9.13 16.31 1.83
CA SER A 97 9.23 17.63 1.18
C SER A 97 7.97 18.48 1.28
N CYS A 98 6.90 17.98 1.90
CA CYS A 98 5.63 18.69 2.05
C CYS A 98 5.10 18.52 3.47
N ASP A 99 5.31 19.53 4.31
CA ASP A 99 4.97 19.46 5.74
C ASP A 99 3.47 19.34 5.98
N ILE A 100 2.64 20.05 5.21
CA ILE A 100 1.18 19.93 5.30
C ILE A 100 0.72 18.49 5.01
N TYR A 101 1.33 17.85 4.02
CA TYR A 101 1.00 16.46 3.69
C TYR A 101 1.48 15.49 4.76
N PHE A 102 2.69 15.68 5.29
CA PHE A 102 3.20 14.91 6.42
C PHE A 102 2.30 15.03 7.65
N GLU A 103 1.95 16.26 8.05
CA GLU A 103 1.11 16.52 9.22
C GLU A 103 -0.28 15.93 9.04
N TYR A 104 -0.84 16.03 7.83
CA TYR A 104 -2.10 15.37 7.50
C TYR A 104 -2.04 13.85 7.75
N LEU A 105 -1.07 13.17 7.15
CA LEU A 105 -0.91 11.71 7.30
C LEU A 105 -0.62 11.31 8.74
N ASN A 106 0.25 12.05 9.42
CA ASN A 106 0.61 11.80 10.81
C ASN A 106 -0.59 11.96 11.76
N ARG A 107 -1.39 13.02 11.56
CA ARG A 107 -2.62 13.25 12.32
C ARG A 107 -3.65 12.16 12.05
N THR A 108 -3.84 11.76 10.79
CA THR A 108 -4.75 10.66 10.44
C THR A 108 -4.35 9.37 11.13
N ARG A 109 -3.06 8.98 11.06
CA ARG A 109 -2.54 7.79 11.75
C ARG A 109 -2.74 7.86 13.26
N THR A 110 -2.44 9.01 13.87
CA THR A 110 -2.64 9.22 15.31
C THR A 110 -4.12 9.10 15.69
N SER A 111 -5.01 9.69 14.90
CA SER A 111 -6.46 9.62 15.10
C SER A 111 -6.97 8.17 15.04
N GLU A 112 -6.52 7.38 14.08
CA GLU A 112 -6.88 5.96 13.98
C GLU A 112 -6.48 5.16 15.23
N ILE A 113 -5.27 5.41 15.76
CA ILE A 113 -4.80 4.78 17.00
C ILE A 113 -5.65 5.23 18.19
N LEU A 114 -5.97 6.52 18.30
CA LEU A 114 -6.79 7.04 19.40
C LEU A 114 -8.22 6.49 19.37
N ILE A 115 -8.83 6.37 18.18
CA ILE A 115 -10.15 5.75 18.01
C ILE A 115 -10.10 4.27 18.40
N ALA A 116 -9.04 3.55 18.03
CA ALA A 116 -8.86 2.16 18.44
C ALA A 116 -8.72 2.04 19.96
N ARG A 117 -8.01 2.98 20.60
CA ARG A 117 -7.87 3.07 22.07
C ARG A 117 -9.18 3.32 22.77
N GLU A 118 -9.96 4.29 22.29
CA GLU A 118 -11.27 4.63 22.85
C GLU A 118 -12.24 3.43 22.81
N ARG A 119 -12.13 2.59 21.78
CA ARG A 119 -12.98 1.40 21.61
C ARG A 119 -12.51 0.19 22.41
N ALA A 120 -11.25 0.14 22.82
CA ALA A 120 -10.69 -0.98 23.55
C ALA A 120 -11.14 -0.97 25.02
N LYS A 121 -11.46 -2.15 25.54
CA LYS A 121 -11.89 -2.31 26.94
C LYS A 121 -11.00 -3.32 27.64
N GLU A 122 -10.55 -2.95 28.84
CA GLU A 122 -9.80 -3.87 29.72
C GLU A 122 -10.59 -5.16 30.01
N SER A 123 -11.93 -5.08 30.07
CA SER A 123 -12.80 -6.26 30.22
C SER A 123 -12.66 -7.30 29.11
N ASP A 124 -12.20 -6.89 27.92
CA ASP A 124 -12.03 -7.80 26.78
C ASP A 124 -10.77 -8.68 26.93
N LEU A 125 -9.85 -8.33 27.85
CA LEU A 125 -8.64 -9.11 28.10
C LEU A 125 -8.96 -10.50 28.64
N GLU A 126 -10.02 -10.65 29.43
CA GLU A 126 -10.39 -11.95 30.00
C GLU A 126 -10.64 -12.98 28.89
N SER A 127 -11.38 -12.59 27.85
CA SER A 127 -11.62 -13.44 26.69
C SER A 127 -10.31 -13.76 25.93
N LYS A 128 -9.39 -12.79 25.80
CA LYS A 128 -8.08 -13.02 25.16
C LYS A 128 -7.16 -13.91 25.99
N ASN A 129 -7.20 -13.80 27.31
CA ASN A 129 -6.46 -14.66 28.23
C ASN A 129 -6.94 -16.10 28.15
N GLN A 130 -8.26 -16.31 28.19
CA GLN A 130 -8.86 -17.63 27.99
C GLN A 130 -8.48 -18.23 26.63
N MET A 131 -8.49 -17.42 25.57
CA MET A 131 -8.07 -17.86 24.23
C MET A 131 -6.64 -18.39 24.21
N VAL A 132 -5.69 -17.68 24.82
CA VAL A 132 -4.30 -18.11 24.94
C VAL A 132 -4.17 -19.37 25.82
N ALA A 133 -4.94 -19.45 26.91
CA ALA A 133 -4.92 -20.60 27.82
C ALA A 133 -5.45 -21.89 27.17
N MET A 134 -6.50 -21.78 26.35
CA MET A 134 -7.10 -22.92 25.65
C MET A 134 -6.30 -23.36 24.42
N SER A 135 -5.72 -22.41 23.69
CA SER A 135 -4.93 -22.70 22.49
C SER A 135 -3.78 -21.69 22.34
N PRO A 136 -2.60 -21.97 22.93
CA PRO A 136 -1.45 -21.07 22.89
C PRO A 136 -0.76 -21.13 21.51
N ASN A 137 -1.40 -20.53 20.52
CA ASN A 137 -0.94 -20.47 19.13
C ASN A 137 -0.71 -19.01 18.69
N ALA A 138 -0.09 -18.84 17.51
CA ALA A 138 0.31 -17.52 17.00
C ALA A 138 -0.88 -16.55 16.90
N TYR A 139 -2.02 -17.06 16.44
CA TYR A 139 -3.26 -16.29 16.31
C TYR A 139 -3.77 -15.79 17.67
N ALA A 140 -3.77 -16.65 18.70
CA ALA A 140 -4.19 -16.25 20.05
C ALA A 140 -3.30 -15.15 20.64
N TYR A 141 -1.98 -15.32 20.57
CA TYR A 141 -1.03 -14.32 21.04
C TYR A 141 -1.13 -13.00 20.26
N PHE A 142 -1.22 -13.05 18.92
CA PHE A 142 -1.39 -11.85 18.10
C PHE A 142 -2.66 -11.06 18.47
N HIS A 143 -3.78 -11.74 18.71
CA HIS A 143 -5.02 -11.06 19.08
C HIS A 143 -4.97 -10.43 20.47
N ARG A 144 -4.27 -11.06 21.42
CA ARG A 144 -4.06 -10.45 22.73
C ARG A 144 -3.09 -9.28 22.66
N ALA A 145 -2.02 -9.39 21.87
CA ALA A 145 -1.10 -8.29 21.60
C ALA A 145 -1.82 -7.07 21.00
N GLN A 146 -2.71 -7.29 20.02
CA GLN A 146 -3.47 -6.21 19.41
C GLN A 146 -4.38 -5.51 20.42
N LEU A 147 -5.01 -6.25 21.33
CA LEU A 147 -5.80 -5.66 22.41
C LEU A 147 -4.91 -4.88 23.38
N HIS A 148 -3.76 -5.44 23.80
CA HIS A 148 -2.79 -4.73 24.64
C HIS A 148 -2.30 -3.43 23.96
N PHE A 149 -1.98 -3.46 22.67
CA PHE A 149 -1.58 -2.27 21.92
C PHE A 149 -2.68 -1.20 21.92
N ASN A 150 -3.93 -1.61 21.67
CA ASN A 150 -5.08 -0.70 21.71
C ASN A 150 -5.36 -0.21 23.14
N LEU A 151 -5.00 -0.93 24.20
CA LEU A 151 -5.11 -0.45 25.58
C LEU A 151 -3.93 0.45 25.99
N GLY A 152 -2.89 0.57 25.16
CA GLY A 152 -1.66 1.29 25.49
C GLY A 152 -0.66 0.47 26.32
N ASN A 153 -0.94 -0.81 26.54
CA ASN A 153 -0.08 -1.78 27.24
C ASN A 153 1.04 -2.26 26.29
N LEU A 154 1.94 -1.34 25.92
CA LEU A 154 2.90 -1.56 24.82
C LEU A 154 3.92 -2.68 25.11
N LYS A 155 4.30 -2.89 26.38
CA LYS A 155 5.29 -3.93 26.74
C LYS A 155 4.67 -5.32 26.65
N GLU A 156 3.43 -5.45 27.10
CA GLU A 156 2.63 -6.67 27.04
C GLU A 156 2.31 -7.01 25.58
N ALA A 157 1.97 -6.00 24.77
CA ALA A 157 1.77 -6.17 23.33
C ALA A 157 3.04 -6.71 22.63
N GLU A 158 4.20 -6.11 22.92
CA GLU A 158 5.48 -6.57 22.37
C GLU A 158 5.79 -8.01 22.78
N ALA A 159 5.63 -8.35 24.07
CA ALA A 159 5.87 -9.68 24.59
C ALA A 159 4.98 -10.74 23.91
N ASP A 160 3.68 -10.44 23.73
CA ASP A 160 2.76 -11.33 23.04
C ASP A 160 3.09 -11.47 21.55
N ILE A 161 3.57 -10.43 20.87
CA ILE A 161 4.03 -10.58 19.47
C ILE A 161 5.24 -11.50 19.38
N HIS A 162 6.19 -11.39 20.31
CA HIS A 162 7.31 -12.33 20.36
C HIS A 162 6.84 -13.77 20.63
N LYS A 163 5.89 -13.96 21.55
CA LYS A 163 5.28 -15.28 21.76
C LYS A 163 4.55 -15.80 20.54
N SER A 164 3.89 -14.93 19.78
CA SER A 164 3.27 -15.29 18.51
C SER A 164 4.30 -15.87 17.54
N PHE A 165 5.47 -15.23 17.40
CA PHE A 165 6.56 -15.76 16.58
C PHE A 165 7.12 -17.08 17.10
N ASP A 166 7.35 -17.22 18.41
CA ASP A 166 7.89 -18.44 19.02
C ASP A 166 7.07 -19.69 18.68
N VAL A 167 5.74 -19.55 18.61
CA VAL A 167 4.81 -20.66 18.37
C VAL A 167 4.33 -20.75 16.92
N ASN A 168 4.71 -19.83 16.04
CA ASN A 168 4.32 -19.84 14.63
C ASN A 168 5.25 -20.74 13.82
N PRO A 169 4.77 -21.86 13.25
CA PRO A 169 5.61 -22.75 12.43
C PRO A 169 6.17 -22.05 11.17
N ASN A 170 5.54 -20.95 10.75
CA ASN A 170 5.95 -20.15 9.61
C ASN A 170 6.61 -18.82 10.04
N ALA A 171 7.18 -18.74 11.25
CA ALA A 171 7.79 -17.51 11.77
C ALA A 171 8.86 -16.89 10.85
N SER A 172 9.58 -17.74 10.10
CA SER A 172 10.60 -17.30 9.15
C SER A 172 10.02 -16.77 7.83
N ASN A 173 8.76 -17.08 7.52
CA ASN A 173 8.09 -16.61 6.32
C ASN A 173 7.51 -15.20 6.56
N ILE A 174 8.16 -14.20 5.98
CA ILE A 174 7.80 -12.78 6.11
C ILE A 174 6.38 -12.51 5.63
N GLN A 175 5.92 -13.18 4.56
CA GLN A 175 4.56 -13.00 4.06
C GLN A 175 3.53 -13.52 5.07
N SER A 176 3.80 -14.66 5.69
CA SER A 176 2.93 -15.27 6.69
C SER A 176 2.88 -14.48 8.00
N THR A 177 3.98 -13.81 8.37
CA THR A 177 4.12 -13.06 9.63
C THR A 177 3.99 -11.54 9.47
N ARG A 178 3.57 -11.08 8.28
CA ARG A 178 3.56 -9.66 7.93
C ARG A 178 2.73 -8.81 8.91
N HIS A 179 1.60 -9.35 9.40
CA HIS A 179 0.70 -8.61 10.28
C HIS A 179 1.30 -8.43 11.68
N GLU A 180 1.95 -9.46 12.21
CA GLU A 180 2.68 -9.43 13.47
C GLU A 180 3.85 -8.46 13.40
N LEU A 181 4.63 -8.51 12.31
CA LEU A 181 5.74 -7.59 12.07
C LEU A 181 5.26 -6.14 11.92
N LEU A 182 4.12 -5.92 11.27
CA LEU A 182 3.50 -4.61 11.13
C LEU A 182 3.07 -4.05 12.49
N LEU A 183 2.43 -4.87 13.33
CA LEU A 183 2.03 -4.47 14.68
C LEU A 183 3.25 -4.20 15.57
N LEU A 184 4.31 -5.01 15.48
CA LEU A 184 5.56 -4.77 16.19
C LEU A 184 6.22 -3.44 15.77
N ALA A 185 6.20 -3.12 14.48
CA ALA A 185 6.68 -1.83 13.99
C ALA A 185 5.87 -0.66 14.56
N CYS A 186 4.54 -0.79 14.61
CA CYS A 186 3.67 0.21 15.25
C CYS A 186 3.94 0.35 16.76
N ILE A 187 4.19 -0.76 17.47
CA ILE A 187 4.57 -0.75 18.89
C ILE A 187 5.89 0.04 19.07
N TYR A 188 6.89 -0.23 18.24
CA TYR A 188 8.16 0.50 18.28
C TYR A 188 8.01 1.97 17.94
N GLU A 189 7.15 2.35 17.00
CA GLU A 189 6.82 3.76 16.76
C GLU A 189 6.22 4.45 18.00
N GLU A 190 5.25 3.84 18.67
CA GLU A 190 4.62 4.40 19.88
C GLU A 190 5.61 4.51 21.04
N GLN A 191 6.58 3.59 21.11
CA GLN A 191 7.71 3.65 22.05
C GLN A 191 8.83 4.63 21.60
N LYS A 192 8.66 5.35 20.48
CA LYS A 192 9.66 6.24 19.85
C LYS A 192 10.97 5.54 19.43
N GLN A 193 10.94 4.22 19.29
CA GLN A 193 12.05 3.41 18.79
C GLN A 193 12.03 3.34 17.26
N TYR A 194 12.09 4.50 16.60
CA TYR A 194 11.89 4.63 15.16
C TYR A 194 12.85 3.78 14.33
N THR A 195 14.12 3.66 14.74
CA THR A 195 15.11 2.82 14.04
C THR A 195 14.67 1.36 13.94
N LYS A 196 14.06 0.80 15.00
CA LYS A 196 13.54 -0.57 14.98
C LYS A 196 12.29 -0.68 14.12
N ALA A 197 11.40 0.31 14.18
CA ALA A 197 10.21 0.33 13.33
C ALA A 197 10.57 0.38 11.84
N ILE A 198 11.51 1.25 11.45
CA ILE A 198 12.01 1.38 10.07
C ILE A 198 12.60 0.05 9.58
N ALA A 199 13.43 -0.61 10.39
CA ALA A 199 14.00 -1.91 10.04
C ALA A 199 12.93 -2.98 9.77
N LEU A 200 11.84 -2.97 10.56
CA LEU A 200 10.71 -3.87 10.33
C LEU A 200 9.92 -3.50 9.07
N TYR A 201 9.69 -2.22 8.82
CA TYR A 201 9.04 -1.77 7.59
C TYR A 201 9.84 -2.15 6.34
N ASP A 202 11.16 -1.92 6.36
CA ASP A 202 12.05 -2.33 5.28
C ASP A 202 12.01 -3.85 5.08
N LYS A 203 11.92 -4.64 6.17
CA LYS A 203 11.80 -6.11 6.11
C LYS A 203 10.49 -6.59 5.47
N ILE A 204 9.36 -5.93 5.73
CA ILE A 204 8.04 -6.35 5.24
C ILE A 204 7.62 -5.70 3.92
N TYR A 205 8.44 -4.80 3.38
CA TYR A 205 8.16 -4.08 2.15
C TYR A 205 8.11 -5.02 0.94
N MET A 206 6.97 -5.03 0.24
CA MET A 206 6.72 -5.93 -0.90
C MET A 206 6.96 -5.28 -2.28
N GLY A 207 7.73 -4.18 -2.32
CA GLY A 207 8.03 -3.46 -3.55
C GLY A 207 7.07 -2.30 -3.84
N ASN A 208 7.20 -1.71 -5.04
CA ASN A 208 6.62 -0.39 -5.37
C ASN A 208 5.09 -0.28 -5.21
N TYR A 209 4.37 -1.40 -5.21
CA TYR A 209 2.92 -1.42 -5.01
C TYR A 209 2.48 -1.43 -3.54
N ASP A 210 3.42 -1.67 -2.62
CA ASP A 210 3.18 -1.66 -1.19
C ASP A 210 3.30 -0.25 -0.61
N SER A 211 2.47 0.66 -1.13
CA SER A 211 2.54 2.07 -0.75
C SER A 211 2.14 2.31 0.70
N GLN A 212 1.36 1.41 1.29
CA GLN A 212 1.04 1.47 2.71
C GLN A 212 2.31 1.34 3.56
N VAL A 213 3.07 0.25 3.39
CA VAL A 213 4.32 0.05 4.16
C VAL A 213 5.32 1.16 3.86
N ALA A 214 5.46 1.58 2.59
CA ALA A 214 6.35 2.68 2.23
C ALA A 214 5.97 4.00 2.92
N THR A 215 4.67 4.29 3.03
CA THR A 215 4.14 5.47 3.74
C THR A 215 4.45 5.39 5.22
N LEU A 216 4.21 4.24 5.87
CA LEU A 216 4.49 4.04 7.29
C LEU A 216 5.98 4.19 7.60
N ARG A 217 6.82 3.58 6.75
CA ARG A 217 8.27 3.68 6.80
C ARG A 217 8.74 5.14 6.71
N ALA A 218 8.21 5.90 5.75
CA ALA A 218 8.55 7.30 5.55
C ALA A 218 8.07 8.20 6.71
N LEU A 219 6.89 7.92 7.29
CA LEU A 219 6.42 8.61 8.50
C LEU A 219 7.35 8.36 9.69
N ALA A 220 7.71 7.10 9.95
CA ALA A 220 8.62 6.74 11.04
C ALA A 220 10.02 7.35 10.85
N ASP A 221 10.55 7.31 9.63
CA ASP A 221 11.84 7.90 9.28
C ASP A 221 11.84 9.43 9.38
N LYS A 222 10.82 10.13 8.88
CA LYS A 222 10.70 11.58 9.07
C LYS A 222 10.60 11.97 10.55
N LYS A 223 9.85 11.22 11.36
CA LYS A 223 9.80 11.42 12.83
C LYS A 223 11.16 11.21 13.51
N ALA A 224 12.01 10.36 12.94
CA ALA A 224 13.38 10.13 13.40
C ALA A 224 14.38 11.22 12.93
N GLY A 225 13.93 12.24 12.19
CA GLY A 225 14.79 13.26 11.58
C GLY A 225 15.35 12.88 10.20
N GLY A 226 14.81 11.83 9.58
CA GLY A 226 15.15 11.41 8.22
C GLY A 226 14.73 12.43 7.16
N SER A 227 15.33 12.32 5.98
CA SER A 227 15.07 13.21 4.84
C SER A 227 14.89 12.41 3.54
N MET A 228 14.66 13.09 2.42
CA MET A 228 14.60 12.44 1.09
C MET A 228 15.81 11.53 0.80
N SER A 229 16.98 11.77 1.39
CA SER A 229 18.16 10.91 1.21
C SER A 229 18.01 9.52 1.84
N SER A 230 17.10 9.38 2.80
CA SER A 230 16.84 8.14 3.54
C SER A 230 15.94 7.17 2.77
N ILE A 231 15.36 7.60 1.65
CA ILE A 231 14.49 6.76 0.82
C ILE A 231 15.37 5.65 0.22
N PRO A 232 15.03 4.36 0.44
CA PRO A 232 15.76 3.27 -0.18
C PRO A 232 15.73 3.51 -1.68
N LYS A 233 16.90 3.64 -2.30
CA LYS A 233 17.00 3.64 -3.76
C LYS A 233 16.48 2.28 -4.17
N ALA A 234 15.24 2.22 -4.68
CA ALA A 234 14.66 0.99 -5.19
C ALA A 234 15.73 0.36 -6.08
N ALA A 235 16.08 -0.90 -5.80
CA ALA A 235 16.87 -1.68 -6.73
C ALA A 235 16.11 -1.58 -8.05
N THR A 236 16.65 -0.79 -8.96
CA THR A 236 16.07 -0.52 -10.26
C THR A 236 16.25 -1.81 -11.02
N GLU A 237 15.37 -2.77 -10.80
CA GLU A 237 15.01 -3.70 -11.84
C GLU A 237 14.38 -2.85 -12.94
N VAL A 238 15.26 -2.29 -13.77
CA VAL A 238 14.94 -1.95 -15.14
C VAL A 238 14.17 -3.15 -15.65
N VAL A 239 12.90 -2.97 -15.95
CA VAL A 239 12.10 -3.93 -16.68
C VAL A 239 12.74 -4.03 -18.07
N SER A 240 13.83 -4.77 -18.16
CA SER A 240 14.28 -5.39 -19.38
C SER A 240 13.22 -6.45 -19.62
N SER A 241 12.25 -6.11 -20.47
CA SER A 241 11.28 -7.03 -21.00
C SER A 241 11.99 -8.10 -21.84
N LYS A 242 12.64 -9.06 -21.19
CA LYS A 242 12.84 -10.39 -21.76
C LYS A 242 11.65 -11.23 -21.34
N SER A 243 10.61 -11.15 -22.15
CA SER A 243 9.46 -12.03 -22.09
C SER A 243 9.89 -13.47 -22.37
N ASN A 244 10.24 -14.24 -21.33
CA ASN A 244 10.25 -15.70 -21.42
C ASN A 244 8.81 -16.21 -21.37
N ALA A 245 8.07 -15.97 -22.45
CA ALA A 245 6.71 -16.48 -22.67
C ALA A 245 6.68 -17.95 -23.16
N SER A 246 7.81 -18.65 -23.17
CA SER A 246 7.95 -20.01 -23.70
C SER A 246 7.91 -21.14 -22.65
N GLU A 247 8.01 -20.86 -21.34
CA GLU A 247 8.07 -21.93 -20.33
C GLU A 247 6.75 -22.24 -19.62
N ARG A 248 5.72 -21.39 -19.74
CA ARG A 248 4.40 -21.63 -19.10
C ARG A 248 3.40 -22.44 -19.90
N ARG A 249 3.76 -22.94 -21.09
CA ARG A 249 2.82 -23.68 -21.96
C ARG A 249 2.99 -25.20 -22.01
N ARG A 250 3.85 -25.80 -21.18
CA ARG A 250 4.10 -27.26 -21.20
C ARG A 250 3.59 -28.07 -20.01
N SER A 251 2.87 -27.48 -19.05
CA SER A 251 2.36 -28.22 -17.88
C SER A 251 0.83 -28.47 -17.86
N ILE A 252 0.09 -28.10 -18.91
CA ILE A 252 -1.36 -28.36 -19.00
C ILE A 252 -1.69 -29.05 -20.32
N SER A 253 -1.18 -30.27 -20.52
CA SER A 253 -1.71 -31.15 -21.58
C SER A 253 -1.49 -32.64 -21.28
N GLN A 254 -1.69 -33.10 -20.05
CA GLN A 254 -1.94 -34.52 -19.79
C GLN A 254 -2.96 -34.65 -18.64
N ASN A 255 -3.93 -35.55 -18.81
CA ASN A 255 -5.17 -35.78 -18.04
C ASN A 255 -6.28 -34.76 -18.36
N SER A 256 -7.35 -35.10 -19.08
CA SER A 256 -8.17 -36.31 -18.95
C SER A 256 -8.91 -36.67 -20.25
N ARG A 257 -8.94 -37.97 -20.56
CA ARG A 257 -9.72 -38.59 -21.64
C ARG A 257 -11.07 -39.09 -21.09
N SER A 258 -12.12 -38.88 -21.90
CA SER A 258 -13.41 -39.62 -21.95
C SER A 258 -14.39 -39.42 -20.79
N LYS A 259 -15.70 -39.24 -21.00
CA LYS A 259 -16.61 -40.00 -21.87
C LYS A 259 -17.73 -39.15 -22.48
N ARG A 260 -18.27 -39.71 -23.56
CA ARG A 260 -19.28 -39.27 -24.54
C ARG A 260 -20.67 -39.79 -24.15
N ALA A 261 -21.74 -39.03 -24.40
CA ALA A 261 -23.11 -39.46 -24.77
C ALA A 261 -24.03 -38.21 -24.82
N GLU A 262 -24.44 -37.72 -25.99
CA GLU A 262 -25.65 -38.07 -26.77
C GLU A 262 -26.81 -37.08 -26.56
N ARG A 263 -27.57 -36.82 -27.63
CA ARG A 263 -28.47 -35.67 -27.80
C ARG A 263 -29.90 -36.15 -28.09
N LYS A 264 -30.87 -35.43 -27.52
CA LYS A 264 -32.31 -35.21 -27.88
C LYS A 264 -33.37 -36.17 -27.27
N PRO A 265 -34.68 -35.78 -27.21
CA PRO A 265 -35.33 -34.48 -27.53
C PRO A 265 -36.27 -33.91 -26.43
N ALA A 266 -36.92 -32.79 -26.77
CA ALA A 266 -37.76 -31.90 -25.97
C ALA A 266 -39.14 -32.42 -25.52
N ILE A 267 -39.63 -31.89 -24.39
CA ILE A 267 -41.05 -31.85 -24.00
C ILE A 267 -41.39 -30.43 -23.50
N LYS A 268 -42.59 -29.95 -23.87
CA LYS A 268 -43.14 -28.60 -23.68
C LYS A 268 -43.69 -28.34 -22.26
N ASN A 269 -43.68 -27.05 -21.91
CA ASN A 269 -44.58 -26.27 -21.05
C ASN A 269 -44.76 -26.66 -19.57
N GLU A 270 -44.37 -25.76 -18.67
CA GLU A 270 -45.29 -25.03 -17.76
C GLU A 270 -44.56 -23.90 -17.00
N LYS A 271 -45.26 -22.77 -16.77
CA LYS A 271 -44.78 -21.59 -16.03
C LYS A 271 -44.82 -21.83 -14.51
N PRO A 272 -43.84 -21.35 -13.72
CA PRO A 272 -43.99 -21.23 -12.28
C PRO A 272 -44.43 -19.80 -11.85
N PRO A 273 -45.03 -19.65 -10.65
CA PRO A 273 -45.80 -18.48 -10.25
C PRO A 273 -44.97 -17.39 -9.52
N THR A 274 -45.55 -16.19 -9.48
CA THR A 274 -45.14 -14.99 -8.75
C THR A 274 -45.29 -15.11 -7.23
N LYS A 275 -44.27 -14.68 -6.47
CA LYS A 275 -44.35 -14.22 -5.06
C LYS A 275 -43.34 -13.08 -4.88
N GLN A 276 -43.80 -11.84 -4.76
CA GLN A 276 -44.22 -11.10 -3.55
C GLN A 276 -43.09 -10.22 -3.01
N LYS A 277 -43.32 -8.90 -3.12
CA LYS A 277 -42.55 -7.80 -2.54
C LYS A 277 -42.55 -7.93 -1.02
N SER A 278 -41.41 -7.73 -0.37
CA SER A 278 -41.34 -7.46 1.07
C SER A 278 -40.88 -6.03 1.32
N ASP A 279 -41.71 -5.31 2.06
CA ASP A 279 -41.67 -3.89 2.39
C ASP A 279 -40.33 -3.36 2.91
N SER A 280 -39.86 -2.29 2.27
CA SER A 280 -38.75 -1.43 2.72
C SER A 280 -39.13 -0.49 3.88
N ALA A 281 -40.28 -0.70 4.52
CA ALA A 281 -40.77 0.12 5.63
C ALA A 281 -40.20 -0.30 7.00
N SER A 282 -39.61 -1.50 7.11
CA SER A 282 -39.08 -2.01 8.39
C SER A 282 -37.58 -1.72 8.62
N LEU A 283 -36.86 -1.23 7.61
CA LEU A 283 -35.43 -0.87 7.72
C LEU A 283 -35.18 0.59 8.14
N LYS A 284 -36.19 1.46 8.07
CA LYS A 284 -36.07 2.88 8.43
C LYS A 284 -36.27 3.20 9.92
N LYS A 285 -36.58 2.19 10.75
CA LYS A 285 -36.74 2.37 12.22
C LYS A 285 -35.49 2.02 13.04
N LEU A 286 -34.40 1.59 12.37
CA LEU A 286 -33.12 1.23 13.00
C LEU A 286 -32.07 2.36 13.00
N PHE A 287 -32.28 3.41 12.21
CA PHE A 287 -31.41 4.60 12.19
C PHE A 287 -32.24 5.82 12.57
N LYS A 288 -32.30 6.12 13.88
CA LYS A 288 -32.90 7.35 14.42
C LYS A 288 -32.13 8.57 13.88
N LEU A 289 -32.49 9.03 12.70
CA LEU A 289 -32.12 10.35 12.18
C LEU A 289 -33.40 11.19 12.23
N GLY A 290 -33.41 12.17 13.13
CA GLY A 290 -34.44 13.20 13.17
C GLY A 290 -34.38 14.06 11.93
N ASN A 291 -35.54 14.65 11.60
CA ASN A 291 -35.80 15.47 10.41
C ASN A 291 -34.78 16.58 10.16
#